data_AF-A0A528KFC7-F1
#
_entry.id   AF-A0A528KFC7-F1
#
_cell.length_a   1.000
_cell.length_b   1.000
_cell.length_c   1.000
_cell.angle_alpha   90.00
_cell.angle_beta   90.00
_cell.angle_gamma   90.00
#
_symmetry.space_group_name_H-M   'P 1'
#
loop_
_entity.id
_entity.type
_entity.pdbx_description
1 polymer ?
#
loop_
_entity_poly.entity_id
_entity_poly.type
_entity_poly.pdbx_seq_one_letter_code
_entity_poly.pdbx_strand_id
1 'polypeptide(L)' 'MSNDFILAKVQSALLTVLFASSPAIIAAMAVGILVGLAQALTQIQDQSLPQTIKLVVILLVIIVFGPLL' A
#
# COMPACT_ATOMS: atom_id res chain seq x y z
N MET A 1 -24.23 -25.04 -7.71
CA MET A 1 -24.84 -24.67 -6.41
C MET A 1 -23.77 -24.45 -5.33
N SER A 2 -22.94 -25.44 -4.97
CA SER A 2 -21.85 -25.24 -3.98
C SER A 2 -20.62 -24.51 -4.55
N ASN A 3 -20.26 -24.71 -5.82
CA ASN A 3 -19.12 -24.04 -6.44
C ASN A 3 -19.35 -22.52 -6.63
N ASP A 4 -20.58 -22.12 -6.97
CA ASP A 4 -20.97 -20.71 -7.14
C ASP A 4 -20.91 -19.94 -5.82
N PHE A 5 -21.28 -20.60 -4.72
CA PHE A 5 -21.18 -20.02 -3.37
C PHE A 5 -19.72 -19.79 -2.95
N ILE A 6 -18.83 -20.74 -3.23
CA ILE A 6 -17.39 -20.58 -2.94
C ILE A 6 -16.82 -19.44 -3.77
N LEU A 7 -17.14 -19.37 -5.07
CA LEU A 7 -16.69 -18.29 -5.95
C LEU A 7 -17.17 -16.91 -5.47
N ALA A 8 -18.44 -16.78 -5.10
CA ALA A 8 -18.99 -15.53 -4.56
C ALA A 8 -18.29 -15.10 -3.26
N LYS A 9 -18.00 -16.06 -2.37
CA LYS A 9 -17.32 -15.78 -1.09
C LYS A 9 -15.86 -15.37 -1.28
N VAL A 10 -15.16 -16.03 -2.21
CA VAL A 10 -13.79 -15.65 -2.60
C VAL A 10 -13.77 -14.25 -3.22
N GLN A 11 -14.71 -13.94 -4.13
CA GLN A 11 -14.79 -12.60 -4.72
C GLN A 11 -14.99 -11.52 -3.65
N SER A 12 -15.91 -11.73 -2.71
CA SER A 12 -16.13 -10.79 -1.60
C SER A 12 -14.89 -10.65 -0.74
N ALA A 13 -14.19 -11.74 -0.40
CA ALA A 13 -12.95 -11.67 0.38
C ALA A 13 -11.84 -10.90 -0.36
N LEU A 14 -11.68 -11.12 -1.67
CA LEU A 14 -10.72 -10.38 -2.49
C LEU A 14 -11.04 -8.89 -2.53
N LEU A 15 -12.32 -8.52 -2.66
CA LEU A 15 -12.74 -7.12 -2.61
C LEU A 15 -12.45 -6.49 -1.24
N THR A 16 -12.73 -7.19 -0.14
CA THR A 16 -12.40 -6.71 1.20
C THR A 16 -10.90 -6.46 1.35
N VAL A 17 -10.04 -7.38 0.91
CA VAL A 17 -8.59 -7.21 0.95
C VAL A 17 -8.13 -6.06 0.05
N LEU A 18 -8.74 -5.90 -1.12
CA LEU A 18 -8.44 -4.80 -2.04
C LEU A 18 -8.77 -3.45 -1.40
N PHE A 19 -9.96 -3.29 -0.83
CA PHE A 19 -10.33 -2.05 -0.15
C PHE A 19 -9.47 -1.81 1.09
N ALA A 20 -9.15 -2.87 1.86
CA ALA A 20 -8.34 -2.73 3.05
C ALA A 20 -6.88 -2.33 2.77
N SER A 21 -6.29 -2.86 1.70
CA SER A 21 -4.91 -2.54 1.31
C SER A 21 -4.79 -1.24 0.50
N SER A 22 -5.89 -0.77 -0.10
CA SER A 22 -5.90 0.42 -0.97
C SER A 22 -5.30 1.69 -0.34
N PRO A 23 -5.58 2.08 0.93
CA PRO A 23 -5.08 3.33 1.49
C PRO A 23 -3.56 3.29 1.67
N ALA A 24 -3.03 2.13 2.10
CA ALA A 24 -1.61 1.93 2.30
C ALA A 24 -0.85 1.96 0.96
N ILE A 25 -1.40 1.32 -0.08
CA ILE A 25 -0.81 1.31 -1.43
C ILE A 25 -0.79 2.73 -2.01
N ILE A 26 -1.91 3.46 -1.94
CA ILE A 26 -2.01 4.83 -2.48
C ILE A 26 -1.01 5.76 -1.80
N ALA A 27 -0.92 5.71 -0.46
CA ALA A 27 0.04 6.51 0.29
C ALA A 27 1.50 6.17 -0.04
N ALA A 28 1.83 4.87 -0.10
CA ALA A 28 3.17 4.40 -0.46
C ALA A 28 3.57 4.81 -1.88
N MET A 29 2.63 4.79 -2.84
CA MET A 29 2.85 5.27 -4.20
C MET A 29 3.11 6.77 -4.23
N ALA A 30 2.24 7.57 -3.59
CA ALA A 30 2.38 9.03 -3.57
C ALA A 30 3.73 9.47 -2.98
N VAL A 31 4.11 8.91 -1.83
CA VAL A 31 5.41 9.22 -1.21
C VAL A 31 6.57 8.65 -2.03
N GLY A 32 6.41 7.46 -2.61
CA GLY A 32 7.42 6.86 -3.48
C GLY A 32 7.76 7.73 -4.69
N ILE A 33 6.77 8.39 -5.28
CA ILE A 33 6.97 9.33 -6.39
C ILE A 33 7.73 10.57 -5.91
N LEU A 34 7.33 11.16 -4.78
CA LEU A 34 7.99 12.34 -4.21
C LEU A 34 9.46 12.07 -3.88
N VAL A 35 9.75 10.93 -3.24
CA VAL A 35 11.12 10.54 -2.90
C VAL A 35 11.92 10.21 -4.16
N GLY A 36 11.34 9.49 -5.13
CA GLY A 36 12.02 9.19 -6.40
C GLY A 36 12.38 10.46 -7.18
N LEU A 37 11.51 11.46 -7.18
CA LEU A 37 11.80 12.77 -7.76
C LEU A 37 12.94 13.47 -7.01
N ALA A 38 12.91 13.49 -5.68
CA ALA A 38 13.98 14.06 -4.87
C ALA A 38 15.33 13.37 -5.17
N GLN A 39 15.36 12.04 -5.24
CA GLN A 39 16.55 11.26 -5.59
C GLN A 39 17.10 11.60 -6.97
N ALA A 40 16.22 11.79 -7.96
CA ALA A 40 16.62 12.18 -9.32
C ALA A 40 17.22 13.59 -9.35
N LEU A 41 16.62 14.55 -8.62
CA LEU A 41 17.07 15.94 -8.57
C LEU A 41 18.38 16.11 -7.80
N THR A 42 18.57 15.38 -6.70
CA THR A 42 19.77 15.48 -5.85
C THR A 42 20.86 14.47 -6.20
N GLN A 43 20.62 13.62 -7.20
CA GLN A 43 21.52 12.53 -7.61
C GLN A 43 21.86 11.53 -6.49
N ILE A 44 21.01 11.39 -5.48
CA ILE A 44 21.19 10.42 -4.38
C ILE A 44 20.68 9.05 -4.86
N GLN A 45 21.60 8.16 -5.24
CA GLN A 45 21.29 6.79 -5.73
C GLN A 45 21.30 5.74 -4.61
N ASP A 46 21.08 6.13 -3.37
CA ASP A 46 20.96 5.19 -2.26
C ASP A 46 19.58 4.50 -2.33
N GLN A 47 19.56 3.20 -2.62
CA GLN A 47 18.33 2.40 -2.71
C GLN A 47 17.68 2.15 -1.33
N SER A 48 18.41 2.30 -0.23
CA SER A 48 17.90 2.05 1.13
C SER A 48 16.99 3.17 1.63
N LEU A 49 17.25 4.42 1.22
CA LEU A 49 16.48 5.61 1.60
C LEU A 49 15.01 5.52 1.16
N PRO A 50 14.66 5.33 -0.13
CA PRO A 50 13.27 5.26 -0.56
C PRO A 50 12.54 4.07 0.03
N GLN A 51 13.24 2.95 0.27
CA GLN A 51 12.67 1.76 0.90
C GLN A 51 12.29 2.04 2.35
N THR A 52 13.18 2.70 3.11
CA THR A 52 12.94 3.05 4.51
C THR A 52 11.79 4.03 4.65
N ILE A 53 11.74 5.08 3.82
CA ILE A 53 10.65 6.08 3.86
C ILE A 53 9.31 5.41 3.54
N LYS A 54 9.23 4.59 2.49
CA LYS A 54 7.99 3.87 2.14
C LYS A 54 7.49 3.00 3.30
N LEU A 55 8.40 2.31 4.00
CA LEU A 55 8.06 1.44 5.13
C LEU A 55 7.45 2.25 6.28
N VAL A 56 8.06 3.37 6.65
CA VAL A 56 7.54 4.28 7.69
C VAL A 56 6.15 4.80 7.32
N VAL A 57 5.95 5.19 6.06
CA VAL A 57 4.64 5.66 5.58
C VAL A 57 3.58 4.59 5.68
N ILE A 58 3.86 3.37 5.23
CA ILE A 58 2.93 2.23 5.34
C ILE A 58 2.59 1.97 6.81
N LEU A 59 3.58 2.02 7.70
CA LEU A 59 3.38 1.83 9.14
C LEU A 59 2.43 2.89 9.71
N LEU A 60 2.65 4.17 9.39
CA LEU A 60 1.78 5.27 9.82
C LEU A 60 0.36 5.12 9.29
N VAL A 61 0.20 4.71 8.03
CA VAL A 61 -1.13 4.48 7.44
C VAL A 61 -1.84 3.33 8.13
N ILE A 62 -1.14 2.23 8.45
CA ILE A 62 -1.73 1.12 9.22
C ILE A 62 -2.10 1.55 10.64
N ILE A 63 -1.34 2.43 11.29
CA ILE A 63 -1.71 2.93 12.62
C ILE A 63 -2.99 3.77 12.56
N VAL A 64 -3.13 4.61 11.53
CA VAL A 64 -4.29 5.52 11.39
C VAL A 64 -5.52 4.80 10.85
N PHE A 65 -5.36 3.97 9.82
CA PHE A 65 -6.45 3.27 9.13
C PHE A 65 -6.67 1.86 9.67
N GLY A 66 -5.72 1.23 10.34
CA GLY A 66 -5.86 -0.12 10.89
C GLY A 66 -7.05 -0.31 11.83
N PRO A 67 -7.45 0.67 12.68
CA PRO A 67 -8.68 0.58 13.46
C PRO A 67 -9.97 0.68 12.61
N LEU A 68 -9.88 1.21 11.40
CA LEU A 68 -10.98 1.34 10.43
C LEU A 68 -11.07 0.16 9.46
N LEU A 69 -10.05 -0.70 9.41
CA LEU A 69 -9.96 -1.92 8.59
C LEU A 69 -10.49 -3.14 9.35
#